data_AF-A0A840MSF5-F1
#
_entry.id   AF-A0A840MSF5-F1
#
_cell.length_a   1.000
_cell.length_b   1.000
_cell.length_c   1.000
_cell.angle_alpha   90.00
_cell.angle_beta   90.00
_cell.angle_gamma   90.00
#
_symmetry.space_group_name_H-M   'P 1'
#
loop_
_entity.id
_entity.type
_entity.pdbx_description
1 polymer ?
#
loop_
_entity_poly.entity_id
_entity_poly.type
_entity_poly.pdbx_seq_one_letter_code
_entity_poly.pdbx_strand_id
1 'polypeptide(L)'
;MSIADDAEKRYVIDVPAGARFLAIRTGSGAGDLDLYVKADSAPTKGRNGVSDAKSRVAGNAEHVLISNPKAGRYHVLLHAYDAVKGASVVAVVR
;
A
#
# COMPACT_ATOMS: atom_id res chain seq x y z
N MET A 1 -8.16 -11.00 -3.15
CA MET A 1 -8.04 -10.83 -1.69
C MET A 1 -9.31 -10.21 -1.14
N SER A 2 -9.60 -10.43 0.13
CA SER A 2 -10.71 -9.79 0.83
C SER A 2 -10.23 -9.24 2.17
N ILE A 3 -10.78 -8.11 2.60
CA ILE A 3 -10.46 -7.43 3.86
C ILE A 3 -11.81 -7.02 4.47
N ALA A 4 -12.04 -7.31 5.74
CA ALA A 4 -13.26 -6.92 6.43
C ALA A 4 -13.33 -5.39 6.62
N ASP A 5 -14.52 -4.88 6.92
CA ASP A 5 -14.73 -3.47 7.24
C ASP A 5 -13.83 -3.01 8.40
N ASP A 6 -13.28 -1.80 8.28
CA ASP A 6 -12.24 -1.17 9.12
C ASP A 6 -10.96 -2.01 9.38
N ALA A 7 -10.81 -3.17 8.74
CA ALA A 7 -9.70 -4.07 8.97
C ALA A 7 -8.47 -3.70 8.14
N GLU A 8 -7.31 -4.23 8.56
CA GLU A 8 -6.03 -3.98 7.92
C GLU A 8 -5.42 -5.25 7.34
N LYS A 9 -4.63 -5.08 6.27
CA LYS A 9 -3.72 -6.09 5.75
C LYS A 9 -2.36 -5.50 5.49
N ARG A 10 -1.31 -6.18 5.96
CA ARG A 10 0.07 -5.66 5.92
C ARG A 10 0.96 -6.54 5.06
N TYR A 11 1.89 -5.91 4.34
CA TYR A 11 2.92 -6.55 3.53
C TYR A 11 4.27 -5.89 3.78
N VAL A 12 5.34 -6.62 3.45
CA VAL A 12 6.71 -6.10 3.45
C VAL A 12 7.31 -6.36 2.08
N ILE A 13 7.99 -5.37 1.54
CA ILE A 13 8.69 -5.45 0.25
C ILE A 13 10.16 -5.12 0.50
N ASP A 14 11.04 -6.04 0.16
CA ASP A 14 12.48 -5.78 0.14
C ASP A 14 12.85 -5.05 -1.16
N VAL A 15 13.40 -3.85 -1.03
CA VAL A 15 13.88 -3.04 -2.15
C VAL A 15 15.40 -3.17 -2.22
N PRO A 16 15.97 -3.71 -3.32
CA PRO A 16 17.40 -3.84 -3.47
C PRO A 16 18.07 -2.49 -3.75
N ALA A 17 19.37 -2.42 -3.49
CA ALA A 17 20.17 -1.25 -3.86
C ALA A 17 20.15 -1.05 -5.39
N GLY A 18 20.04 0.21 -5.82
CA GLY A 18 20.01 0.58 -7.24
C GLY A 18 18.63 0.49 -7.89
N ALA A 19 17.57 0.16 -7.13
CA ALA A 19 16.20 0.29 -7.62
C ALA A 19 15.91 1.75 -8.02
N ARG A 20 15.37 1.92 -9.22
CA ARG A 20 14.91 3.19 -9.78
C ARG A 20 13.50 3.54 -9.34
N PHE A 21 12.65 2.56 -9.05
CA PHE A 21 11.31 2.79 -8.52
C PHE A 21 10.73 1.60 -7.75
N LEU A 22 9.85 1.93 -6.81
CA LEU A 22 8.89 1.02 -6.19
C LEU A 22 7.48 1.50 -6.57
N ALA A 23 6.74 0.68 -7.29
CA ALA A 23 5.35 0.95 -7.65
C ALA A 23 4.42 -0.07 -6.99
N ILE A 24 3.40 0.39 -6.27
CA ILE A 24 2.40 -0.45 -5.61
C ILE A 24 1.03 -0.03 -6.12
N ARG A 25 0.26 -1.00 -6.60
CA ARG A 25 -1.08 -0.80 -7.15
C ARG A 25 -2.06 -1.75 -6.52
N THR A 26 -3.26 -1.26 -6.22
CA THR A 26 -4.41 -2.09 -5.87
C THR A 26 -5.54 -1.88 -6.86
N GLY A 27 -6.52 -2.77 -6.82
CA GLY A 27 -7.71 -2.69 -7.66
C GLY A 27 -8.30 -4.06 -7.94
N SER A 28 -9.18 -4.13 -8.94
CA SER A 28 -10.09 -5.26 -9.19
C SER A 28 -11.09 -5.47 -8.04
N GLY A 29 -12.20 -6.15 -8.28
CA GLY A 29 -13.19 -6.42 -7.24
C GLY A 29 -13.94 -5.17 -6.78
N ALA A 30 -14.40 -5.17 -5.52
CA ALA A 30 -15.24 -4.11 -4.95
C ALA A 30 -14.83 -3.76 -3.50
N GLY A 31 -15.38 -2.66 -2.98
CA GLY A 31 -15.08 -2.09 -1.67
C GLY A 31 -14.15 -0.88 -1.76
N ASP A 32 -13.80 -0.32 -0.61
CA ASP A 32 -12.94 0.85 -0.47
C ASP A 32 -11.72 0.50 0.37
N LEU A 33 -10.51 0.75 -0.15
CA LEU A 33 -9.29 0.58 0.61
C LEU A 33 -8.30 1.68 0.35
N ASP A 34 -7.62 2.08 1.42
CA ASP A 34 -6.50 2.99 1.39
C ASP A 34 -5.16 2.23 1.36
N LEU A 35 -4.17 2.83 0.72
CA LEU A 35 -2.79 2.32 0.62
C LEU A 35 -1.81 3.23 1.34
N TYR A 36 -1.01 2.65 2.24
CA TYR A 36 0.07 3.34 2.97
C TYR A 36 1.38 2.60 2.83
N VAL A 37 2.46 3.37 2.68
CA VAL A 37 3.81 2.83 2.51
C VAL A 37 4.79 3.61 3.37
N LYS A 38 5.67 2.91 4.07
CA LYS A 38 6.74 3.50 4.87
C LYS A 38 8.00 2.65 4.86
N ALA A 39 9.17 3.29 4.73
CA ALA A 39 10.46 2.65 4.86
C ALA A 39 10.81 2.36 6.32
N ASP A 40 11.46 1.21 6.55
CA ASP A 40 12.09 0.76 7.79
C ASP A 40 11.17 0.60 9.03
N SER A 41 9.88 0.90 8.89
CA SER A 41 8.89 0.79 9.95
C SER A 41 7.47 0.69 9.40
N ALA A 42 6.54 0.13 10.17
CA ALA A 42 5.15 0.02 9.77
C ALA A 42 4.45 1.40 9.74
N PRO A 43 3.72 1.74 8.67
CA PRO A 43 2.90 2.95 8.65
C PRO A 43 1.68 2.82 9.58
N THR A 44 1.03 3.94 9.88
CA THR A 44 -0.29 3.97 10.55
C THR A 44 -1.37 4.51 9.60
N LYS A 45 -2.59 3.94 9.69
CA LYS A 45 -3.73 4.31 8.85
C LYS A 45 -4.34 5.68 9.23
N GLY A 46 -5.23 6.19 8.38
CA GLY A 46 -6.08 7.35 8.69
C GLY A 46 -5.43 8.72 8.48
N ARG A 47 -6.25 9.78 8.42
CA ARG A 47 -5.83 11.15 8.00
C ARG A 47 -4.51 11.61 8.62
N ASN A 48 -4.35 11.40 9.92
CA ASN A 48 -3.21 11.81 10.75
C ASN A 48 -2.16 10.69 10.96
N GLY A 49 -2.30 9.57 10.25
CA GLY A 49 -1.35 8.48 10.28
C GLY A 49 0.00 8.87 9.68
N VAL A 50 1.03 8.10 10.03
CA VAL A 50 2.43 8.31 9.64
C VAL A 50 2.77 7.34 8.51
N SER A 51 3.15 7.89 7.36
CA SER A 51 3.54 7.15 6.16
C SER A 51 4.45 8.01 5.30
N ASP A 52 5.36 7.41 4.54
CA ASP A 52 6.23 8.17 3.61
C ASP A 52 5.50 8.43 2.28
N ALA A 53 4.62 7.51 1.87
CA ALA A 53 3.74 7.67 0.71
C ALA A 53 2.39 7.02 0.97
N LYS A 54 1.32 7.58 0.40
CA LYS A 54 -0.04 7.06 0.55
C LYS A 54 -0.94 7.42 -0.62
N SER A 55 -1.97 6.64 -0.82
CA SER A 55 -3.07 6.91 -1.73
C SER A 55 -4.38 6.52 -1.03
N ARG A 56 -5.40 7.36 -1.17
CA ARG A 56 -6.71 7.30 -0.48
C ARG A 56 -7.81 7.86 -1.38
N VAL A 57 -8.04 7.20 -2.50
CA VAL A 57 -9.08 7.57 -3.45
C VAL A 57 -10.28 6.67 -3.22
N ALA A 58 -11.48 7.22 -3.37
CA ALA A 58 -12.69 6.42 -3.19
C ALA A 58 -12.66 5.15 -4.05
N GLY A 59 -13.02 4.02 -3.43
CA GLY A 59 -12.92 2.69 -4.02
C GLY A 59 -11.59 2.00 -3.67
N ASN A 60 -11.16 1.04 -4.49
CA ASN A 60 -10.01 0.18 -4.17
C ASN A 60 -8.84 0.29 -5.17
N ALA A 61 -8.90 1.27 -6.07
CA ALA A 61 -7.94 1.47 -7.14
C ALA A 61 -6.81 2.43 -6.71
N GLU A 62 -5.98 1.99 -5.77
CA GLU A 62 -4.90 2.80 -5.22
C GLU A 62 -3.60 2.66 -6.00
N HIS A 63 -2.81 3.72 -6.00
CA HIS A 63 -1.48 3.72 -6.60
C HIS A 63 -0.49 4.58 -5.82
N VAL A 64 0.64 3.98 -5.44
CA VAL A 64 1.80 4.68 -4.90
C VAL A 64 3.01 4.38 -5.77
N LEU A 65 3.71 5.45 -6.19
CA LEU A 65 4.99 5.38 -6.87
C LEU A 65 6.05 6.10 -6.03
N ILE A 66 7.13 5.40 -5.70
CA ILE A 66 8.29 5.95 -5.02
C ILE A 66 9.45 5.90 -6.02
N SER A 67 9.90 7.07 -6.48
CA SER A 67 11.04 7.21 -7.38
C SER A 67 12.35 7.18 -6.59
N ASN A 68 13.36 6.49 -7.11
CA ASN A 68 14.68 6.26 -6.48
C ASN A 68 14.55 5.86 -4.99
N PRO A 69 13.83 4.75 -4.68
CA PRO A 69 13.68 4.31 -3.30
C PRO A 69 15.04 3.96 -2.69
N LYS A 70 15.15 4.15 -1.38
CA LYS A 70 16.33 3.67 -0.63
C LYS A 70 16.31 2.14 -0.64
N ALA A 71 17.49 1.52 -0.61
CA ALA A 71 17.55 0.09 -0.35
C ALA A 71 17.05 -0.19 1.07
N GLY A 72 16.25 -1.24 1.25
CA GLY A 72 15.71 -1.59 2.57
C GLY A 72 14.31 -2.17 2.52
N ARG A 73 13.66 -2.23 3.68
CA ARG A 73 12.32 -2.79 3.83
C ARG A 73 11.28 -1.69 3.75
N TYR A 74 10.33 -1.86 2.85
CA TYR A 74 9.15 -1.02 2.77
C TYR A 74 7.96 -1.79 3.33
N HIS A 75 7.34 -1.23 4.36
CA HIS A 75 6.13 -1.75 4.97
C HIS A 75 4.93 -1.12 4.28
N VAL A 76 4.01 -1.99 3.85
CA VAL A 76 2.78 -1.60 3.19
C VAL A 76 1.61 -1.96 4.10
N LEU A 77 0.69 -1.03 4.30
CA LEU A 77 -0.56 -1.23 5.01
C LEU A 77 -1.70 -0.91 4.05
N LEU A 78 -2.60 -1.87 3.88
CA LEU A 78 -3.90 -1.68 3.25
C LEU A 78 -4.94 -1.60 4.36
N HIS A 79 -5.71 -0.53 4.39
CA HIS A 79 -6.83 -0.39 5.32
C HIS A 79 -8.12 -0.36 4.52
N ALA A 80 -9.05 -1.24 4.83
CA ALA A 80 -10.37 -1.22 4.22
C ALA A 80 -11.22 -0.15 4.92
N TYR A 81 -11.53 0.94 4.22
CA TYR A 81 -12.52 1.90 4.71
C TYR A 81 -13.92 1.27 4.67
N ASP A 82 -14.20 0.49 3.62
CA ASP A 82 -15.35 -0.41 3.51
C ASP A 82 -14.87 -1.83 3.17
N ALA A 83 -15.64 -2.86 3.54
CA ALA A 83 -15.27 -4.25 3.26
C ALA A 83 -14.89 -4.52 1.79
N VAL A 84 -13.67 -5.02 1.58
CA VAL A 84 -13.08 -5.29 0.26
C VAL A 84 -13.27 -6.76 -0.10
N LYS A 85 -13.70 -7.04 -1.34
CA LYS A 85 -13.82 -8.41 -1.86
C LYS A 85 -13.26 -8.52 -3.27
N GLY A 86 -12.47 -9.56 -3.50
CA GLY A 86 -11.91 -9.86 -4.83
C GLY A 86 -10.81 -8.91 -5.32
N ALA A 87 -10.30 -8.02 -4.47
CA ALA A 87 -9.25 -7.08 -4.85
C ALA A 87 -7.89 -7.75 -5.04
N SER A 88 -6.98 -7.05 -5.69
CA SER A 88 -5.59 -7.46 -5.92
C SER A 88 -4.65 -6.37 -5.46
N VAL A 89 -3.42 -6.78 -5.10
CA VAL A 89 -2.31 -5.86 -4.85
C VAL A 89 -1.10 -6.37 -5.63
N VAL A 90 -0.44 -5.46 -6.33
CA VAL A 90 0.75 -5.75 -7.13
C VAL A 90 1.83 -4.76 -6.76
N ALA A 91 3.02 -5.26 -6.47
CA ALA A 91 4.21 -4.45 -6.25
C ALA A 91 5.24 -4.76 -7.35
N VAL A 92 5.83 -3.71 -7.91
CA VAL A 92 6.92 -3.81 -8.89
C VAL A 92 8.10 -3.01 -8.37
N VAL A 93 9.25 -3.67 -8.29
CA VAL A 93 10.53 -3.07 -7.93
C VAL A 93 11.46 -3.19 -9.11
N ARG A 94 12.05 -2.07 -9.55
CA ARG A 94 13.03 -2.00 -10.64
C ARG A 94 14.00 -0.89 -10.37
#